data_AF-M0HML2-F1
#
_entry.id   AF-M0HML2-F1
#
_cell.length_a   1.000
_cell.length_b   1.000
_cell.length_c   1.000
_cell.angle_alpha   90.00
_cell.angle_beta   90.00
_cell.angle_gamma   90.00
#
_symmetry.space_group_name_H-M   'P 1'
#
loop_
_entity.id
_entity.type
_entity.pdbx_description
1 polymer ?
#
loop_
_entity_poly.entity_id
_entity_poly.type
_entity_poly.pdbx_seq_one_letter_code
_entity_poly.pdbx_strand_id
1 'polypeptide(L)'
;MYLKNFNRQYEYTCFDKSTGEGSEFKRLDEQTTRGYCQEFDFGWVAVYFDSDKQTLIVQIDNNVWDLNDSNTTVTYEHQRQNDKTYFNVESDQNQFEITYDAWWTELPQPSSATMTTVREMYNDEEEDIFAYIKYVSEEGLENNLRES
;
A
#
# COMPACT_ATOMS: atom_id res chain seq x y z
N MET A 1 -10.63 4.82 12.87
CA MET A 1 -9.97 3.52 13.14
C MET A 1 -8.47 3.75 13.32
N TYR A 2 -7.70 2.78 13.82
CA TYR A 2 -6.25 2.94 13.95
C TYR A 2 -5.52 2.16 12.86
N LEU A 3 -4.63 2.84 12.14
CA LEU A 3 -3.79 2.28 11.08
C LEU A 3 -2.33 2.54 11.39
N LYS A 4 -1.45 1.56 11.17
CA LYS A 4 -0.01 1.75 11.29
C LYS A 4 0.49 2.63 10.15
N ASN A 5 1.53 3.41 10.39
CA ASN A 5 2.29 3.97 9.29
C ASN A 5 3.01 2.83 8.55
N PHE A 6 2.88 2.76 7.22
CA PHE A 6 3.47 1.69 6.42
C PHE A 6 5.01 1.66 6.55
N ASN A 7 5.67 2.80 6.38
CA ASN A 7 7.14 2.94 6.47
C ASN A 7 7.66 3.00 7.91
N ARG A 8 6.80 3.37 8.87
CA ARG A 8 7.15 3.53 10.30
C ARG A 8 6.21 2.71 11.15
N GLN A 9 6.33 1.38 11.11
CA GLN A 9 5.40 0.46 11.77
C GLN A 9 5.31 0.59 13.30
N TYR A 10 6.22 1.36 13.93
CA TYR A 10 6.14 1.75 15.34
C TYR A 10 5.29 3.02 15.58
N GLU A 11 4.64 3.55 14.55
CA GLU A 11 3.71 4.68 14.59
C GLU A 11 2.33 4.27 14.07
N TYR A 12 1.29 4.95 14.53
CA TYR A 12 -0.08 4.81 14.06
C TYR A 12 -0.78 6.17 13.97
N THR A 13 -1.87 6.22 13.21
CA THR A 13 -2.78 7.37 13.19
C THR A 13 -4.22 6.94 13.48
N CYS A 14 -5.04 7.87 13.98
CA CYS A 14 -6.49 7.73 13.89
C CYS A 14 -6.92 8.14 12.48
N PHE A 15 -7.38 7.17 11.70
CA PHE A 15 -7.88 7.32 10.33
C PHE A 15 -9.41 7.43 10.31
N ASP A 16 -9.94 8.46 9.66
CA ASP A 16 -11.36 8.65 9.44
C ASP A 16 -11.77 8.10 8.07
N LYS A 17 -12.47 6.96 8.06
CA LYS A 17 -12.94 6.33 6.82
C LYS A 17 -13.90 7.20 6.02
N SER A 18 -14.58 8.16 6.65
CA SER A 18 -15.59 8.99 5.99
C SER A 18 -14.98 10.11 5.15
N THR A 19 -13.78 10.57 5.51
CA THR A 19 -13.02 11.60 4.79
C THR A 19 -11.77 11.06 4.11
N GLY A 20 -11.34 9.86 4.48
CA GLY A 20 -10.10 9.26 4.00
C GLY A 20 -8.84 9.89 4.58
N GLU A 21 -8.94 10.57 5.72
CA GLU A 21 -7.82 11.32 6.29
C GLU A 21 -7.28 10.68 7.58
N GLY A 22 -5.96 10.67 7.71
CA GLY A 22 -5.27 10.39 8.97
C GLY A 22 -5.06 11.64 9.81
N SER A 23 -5.08 11.48 11.13
CA SER A 23 -4.54 12.47 12.07
C SER A 23 -3.00 12.40 12.15
N GLU A 24 -2.40 13.26 12.96
CA GLU A 24 -0.96 13.18 13.25
C GLU A 24 -0.55 11.78 13.75
N PHE A 25 0.54 11.26 13.20
CA PHE A 25 1.12 9.99 13.62
C PHE A 25 1.62 10.06 15.07
N LYS A 26 1.36 9.00 15.83
CA LYS A 26 1.77 8.83 17.23
C LYS A 26 2.48 7.50 17.39
N ARG A 27 3.34 7.41 18.40
CA ARG A 27 4.01 6.15 18.76
C ARG A 27 3.00 5.07 19.11
N LEU A 28 3.17 3.89 18.54
CA LEU A 28 2.40 2.70 18.81
C LEU A 28 2.79 2.14 20.19
N ASP A 29 1.82 2.13 21.10
CA ASP A 29 1.96 1.54 22.44
C ASP A 29 1.15 0.23 22.49
N GLU A 30 -0.13 0.28 22.90
CA GLU A 30 -1.02 -0.89 23.06
C GLU A 30 -2.24 -0.85 22.12
N GLN A 31 -2.24 0.02 21.12
CA GLN A 31 -3.39 0.16 20.23
C GLN A 31 -3.47 -1.02 19.25
N THR A 32 -4.64 -1.65 19.18
CA THR A 32 -4.94 -2.60 18.11
C THR A 32 -5.16 -1.83 16.81
N THR A 33 -4.26 -2.02 15.85
CA THR A 33 -4.41 -1.54 14.49
C THR A 33 -5.12 -2.59 13.63
N ARG A 34 -5.51 -2.24 12.40
CA ARG A 34 -6.16 -3.19 11.46
C ARG A 34 -5.85 -2.82 10.01
N GLY A 35 -4.58 -2.56 9.71
CA GLY A 35 -4.21 -1.97 8.43
C GLY A 35 -3.02 -1.04 8.51
N TYR A 36 -2.64 -0.60 7.32
CA TYR A 36 -1.56 0.34 7.10
C TYR A 36 -2.07 1.58 6.38
N CYS A 37 -1.34 2.67 6.55
CA CYS A 37 -1.57 3.90 5.82
C CYS A 37 -0.27 4.65 5.58
N GLN A 38 -0.30 5.55 4.61
CA GLN A 38 0.77 6.46 4.29
C GLN A 38 0.18 7.77 3.76
N GLU A 39 0.77 8.88 4.19
CA GLU A 39 0.44 10.22 3.69
C GLU A 39 1.35 10.56 2.51
N PHE A 40 0.76 11.07 1.44
CA PHE A 40 1.42 11.58 0.24
C PHE A 40 0.95 13.01 -0.04
N ASP A 41 1.65 13.70 -0.95
CA ASP A 41 1.28 15.08 -1.36
C ASP A 41 -0.13 15.16 -1.98
N PHE A 42 -0.62 14.07 -2.58
CA PHE A 42 -1.97 14.00 -3.16
C PHE A 42 -3.04 13.56 -2.15
N GLY A 43 -2.65 13.19 -0.93
CA GLY A 43 -3.56 12.70 0.11
C GLY A 43 -3.12 11.40 0.74
N TRP A 44 -4.04 10.79 1.48
CA TRP A 44 -3.78 9.56 2.23
C TRP A 44 -4.10 8.32 1.40
N VAL A 45 -3.25 7.31 1.54
CA VAL A 45 -3.48 5.94 1.09
C VAL A 45 -3.63 5.08 2.32
N ALA A 46 -4.69 4.30 2.38
CA ALA A 46 -4.97 3.38 3.46
C ALA A 46 -5.37 2.01 2.91
N VAL A 47 -4.90 0.95 3.55
CA VAL A 47 -5.29 -0.44 3.28
C VAL A 47 -5.65 -1.10 4.59
N TYR A 48 -6.86 -1.63 4.68
CA TYR A 48 -7.39 -2.14 5.95
C TYR A 48 -8.45 -3.21 5.75
N PHE A 49 -8.63 -4.05 6.78
CA PHE A 49 -9.71 -5.04 6.79
C PHE A 49 -11.00 -4.42 7.34
N ASP A 50 -12.07 -4.41 6.53
CA ASP A 50 -13.40 -4.07 6.98
C ASP A 50 -14.08 -5.31 7.58
N SER A 51 -14.19 -5.34 8.91
CA SER A 51 -14.76 -6.49 9.62
C SER A 51 -16.27 -6.67 9.42
N ASP A 52 -16.99 -5.61 9.04
CA ASP A 52 -18.44 -5.71 8.85
C ASP A 52 -18.74 -6.36 7.50
N LYS A 53 -17.95 -6.01 6.48
CA LYS A 53 -18.04 -6.59 5.12
C LYS A 53 -17.20 -7.85 4.95
N GLN A 54 -16.30 -8.15 5.88
CA GLN A 54 -15.32 -9.24 5.79
C GLN A 54 -14.49 -9.15 4.51
N THR A 55 -13.93 -7.97 4.24
CA THR A 55 -13.13 -7.74 3.03
C THR A 55 -11.96 -6.80 3.25
N LEU A 56 -11.00 -6.84 2.34
CA LEU A 56 -9.90 -5.90 2.26
C LEU A 56 -10.30 -4.66 1.48
N ILE A 57 -10.06 -3.52 2.09
CA ILE A 57 -10.38 -2.21 1.53
C ILE A 57 -9.09 -1.46 1.27
N VAL A 58 -9.03 -0.83 0.09
CA VAL A 58 -8.11 0.27 -0.18
C VAL A 58 -8.91 1.55 -0.24
N GLN A 59 -8.43 2.57 0.46
CA GLN A 59 -8.98 3.91 0.41
C GLN A 59 -7.87 4.89 0.02
N ILE A 60 -8.11 5.66 -1.04
CA ILE A 60 -7.20 6.72 -1.51
C ILE A 60 -8.03 7.99 -1.60
N ASP A 61 -7.70 8.97 -0.74
CA ASP A 61 -8.56 10.13 -0.50
C ASP A 61 -10.01 9.66 -0.16
N ASN A 62 -11.04 10.21 -0.81
CA ASN A 62 -12.43 9.84 -0.57
C ASN A 62 -12.90 8.63 -1.38
N ASN A 63 -12.01 8.02 -2.17
CA ASN A 63 -12.35 6.87 -3.01
C ASN A 63 -12.01 5.56 -2.32
N VAL A 64 -12.90 4.58 -2.45
CA VAL A 64 -12.79 3.28 -1.77
C VAL A 64 -12.93 2.18 -2.80
N TRP A 65 -12.08 1.15 -2.68
CA TRP A 65 -12.12 -0.08 -3.47
C TRP A 65 -12.17 -1.29 -2.53
N ASP A 66 -13.02 -2.25 -2.88
CA ASP A 66 -13.04 -3.58 -2.28
C ASP A 66 -12.09 -4.47 -3.09
N LEU A 67 -10.95 -4.86 -2.50
CA LEU A 67 -9.92 -5.64 -3.19
C LEU A 67 -10.35 -7.08 -3.48
N ASN A 68 -11.36 -7.60 -2.78
CA ASN A 68 -11.90 -8.94 -3.04
C ASN A 68 -13.04 -8.92 -4.07
N ASP A 69 -13.50 -7.74 -4.51
CA ASP A 69 -14.51 -7.62 -5.56
C ASP A 69 -13.87 -7.98 -6.92
N SER A 70 -14.53 -8.85 -7.68
CA SER A 70 -14.10 -9.28 -9.01
C SER A 70 -14.03 -8.16 -10.05
N ASN A 71 -14.70 -7.03 -9.79
CA ASN A 71 -14.65 -5.85 -10.65
C ASN A 71 -13.51 -4.89 -10.27
N THR A 72 -12.81 -5.13 -9.17
CA THR A 72 -11.65 -4.32 -8.78
C THR A 72 -10.40 -4.87 -9.45
N THR A 73 -9.68 -4.01 -10.18
CA THR A 73 -8.41 -4.35 -10.81
C THR A 73 -7.30 -3.51 -10.19
N VAL A 74 -6.23 -4.18 -9.74
CA VAL A 74 -5.01 -3.54 -9.25
C VAL A 74 -3.86 -3.86 -10.19
N THR A 75 -3.21 -2.81 -10.68
CA THR A 75 -2.01 -2.88 -11.52
C THR A 75 -0.86 -2.18 -10.83
N TYR A 76 0.29 -2.84 -10.79
CA TYR A 76 1.55 -2.29 -10.31
C TYR A 76 2.66 -2.72 -11.26
N GLU A 77 3.37 -1.77 -11.85
CA GLU A 77 4.37 -2.05 -12.88
C GLU A 77 5.61 -1.17 -12.74
N HIS A 78 6.78 -1.80 -12.76
CA HIS A 78 8.05 -1.09 -12.90
C HIS A 78 8.34 -0.75 -14.37
N GLN A 79 8.23 0.53 -14.71
CA GLN A 79 8.57 1.08 -16.01
C GLN A 79 10.08 1.33 -16.11
N ARG A 80 10.85 0.24 -16.17
CA ARG A 80 12.33 0.28 -16.10
C ARG A 80 13.02 1.15 -17.15
N GLN A 81 12.38 1.41 -18.29
CA GLN A 81 12.95 2.25 -19.34
C GLN A 81 13.02 3.73 -18.95
N ASN A 82 12.17 4.15 -18.00
CA ASN A 82 11.97 5.54 -17.63
C ASN A 82 12.27 5.78 -16.14
N ASP A 83 12.78 4.79 -15.41
CA ASP A 83 13.07 4.90 -13.98
C ASP A 83 11.83 5.27 -13.14
N LYS A 84 10.66 4.77 -13.54
CA LYS A 84 9.36 5.02 -12.90
C LYS A 84 8.68 3.74 -12.43
N THR A 85 7.78 3.89 -11.47
CA THR A 85 6.78 2.89 -11.11
C THR A 85 5.38 3.45 -11.40
N TYR A 86 4.53 2.60 -11.96
CA TYR A 86 3.13 2.88 -12.25
C TYR A 86 2.25 2.07 -11.29
N PHE A 87 1.24 2.73 -10.74
CA PHE A 87 0.18 2.10 -9.95
C PHE A 87 -1.19 2.55 -10.45
N ASN A 88 -2.11 1.59 -10.53
CA ASN A 88 -3.52 1.83 -10.81
C ASN A 88 -4.40 0.92 -9.96
N VAL A 89 -5.47 1.49 -9.41
CA VAL A 89 -6.59 0.75 -8.83
C VAL A 89 -7.87 1.28 -9.44
N GLU A 90 -8.67 0.38 -10.00
CA GLU A 90 -9.90 0.74 -10.69
C GLU A 90 -11.03 -0.23 -10.40
N SER A 91 -12.24 0.28 -10.46
CA SER A 91 -13.49 -0.46 -10.47
C SER A 91 -14.45 0.16 -11.49
N ASP A 92 -15.66 -0.39 -11.62
CA ASP A 92 -16.72 0.22 -12.43
C ASP A 92 -17.12 1.64 -11.95
N GLN A 93 -16.78 2.01 -10.70
CA GLN A 93 -17.26 3.22 -10.04
C GLN A 93 -16.21 4.34 -10.02
N ASN A 94 -14.93 3.99 -9.88
CA ASN A 94 -13.85 4.93 -9.63
C ASN A 94 -12.49 4.35 -10.06
N GLN A 95 -11.54 5.25 -10.30
CA GLN A 95 -10.18 4.94 -10.70
C GLN A 95 -9.21 5.88 -10.00
N PHE A 96 -8.06 5.35 -9.60
CA PHE A 96 -6.91 6.12 -9.18
C PHE A 96 -5.67 5.60 -9.90
N GLU A 97 -4.92 6.53 -10.51
CA GLU A 97 -3.71 6.25 -11.27
C GLU A 97 -2.58 7.19 -10.81
N ILE A 98 -1.38 6.65 -10.64
CA ILE A 98 -0.18 7.43 -10.37
C ILE A 98 1.06 6.81 -11.02
N THR A 99 1.94 7.68 -11.52
CA THR A 99 3.30 7.32 -11.90
C THR A 99 4.27 8.14 -11.07
N TYR A 100 5.22 7.49 -10.40
CA TYR A 100 6.17 8.11 -9.49
C TYR A 100 7.59 7.59 -9.72
N ASP A 101 8.58 8.33 -9.19
CA ASP A 101 9.97 7.92 -9.22
C ASP A 101 10.12 6.57 -8.54
N ALA A 102 10.75 5.63 -9.23
CA ALA A 102 10.94 4.30 -8.69
C ALA A 102 11.98 4.34 -7.55
N TRP A 103 11.58 3.92 -6.35
CA TRP A 103 12.47 3.78 -5.18
C TRP A 103 13.73 2.96 -5.50
N TRP A 104 13.58 1.99 -6.40
CA TRP A 104 14.64 1.09 -6.77
C TRP A 104 15.76 1.74 -7.58
N THR A 105 15.54 2.94 -8.11
CA THR A 105 16.58 3.72 -8.83
C THR A 105 17.68 4.20 -7.89
N GLU A 106 17.39 4.29 -6.59
CA GLU A 106 18.32 4.69 -5.55
C GLU A 106 19.18 3.51 -5.05
N LEU A 107 18.84 2.28 -5.44
CA LEU A 107 19.59 1.10 -5.06
C LEU A 107 20.95 1.05 -5.78
N PRO A 108 22.00 0.52 -5.12
CA PRO A 108 23.29 0.32 -5.76
C PRO A 108 23.15 -0.52 -7.04
N GLN A 109 23.74 -0.04 -8.14
CA GLN A 109 23.81 -0.79 -9.38
C GLN A 109 24.59 -2.10 -9.14
N PRO A 110 24.02 -3.27 -9.46
CA PRO A 110 24.69 -4.53 -9.18
C PRO A 110 25.97 -4.65 -10.00
N SER A 111 27.07 -5.01 -9.33
CA SER A 111 28.22 -5.60 -10.03
C SER A 111 27.85 -7.02 -10.47
N SER A 112 28.51 -7.57 -11.49
CA SER A 112 28.16 -8.88 -12.06
C SER A 112 28.11 -10.05 -11.05
N ALA A 113 28.77 -9.91 -9.89
CA ALA A 113 28.76 -10.90 -8.80
C ALA A 113 27.59 -10.76 -7.79
N THR A 114 26.78 -9.70 -7.88
CA THR A 114 25.70 -9.36 -6.90
C THR A 114 24.30 -9.31 -7.50
N MET A 115 24.14 -9.68 -8.78
CA MET A 115 22.86 -9.57 -9.48
C MET A 115 21.71 -10.33 -8.82
N THR A 116 21.95 -11.48 -8.16
CA THR A 116 20.86 -12.25 -7.52
C THR A 116 20.30 -11.53 -6.30
N THR A 117 21.16 -11.15 -5.35
CA THR A 117 20.76 -10.45 -4.11
C THR A 117 20.14 -9.10 -4.40
N VAL A 118 20.70 -8.37 -5.37
CA VAL A 118 20.17 -7.08 -5.75
C VAL A 118 18.82 -7.24 -6.46
N ARG A 119 18.62 -8.27 -7.29
CA ARG A 119 17.32 -8.56 -7.93
C ARG A 119 16.24 -8.98 -6.93
N GLU A 120 16.63 -9.65 -5.84
CA GLU A 120 15.74 -9.93 -4.71
C GLU A 120 15.38 -8.64 -3.97
N MET A 121 16.34 -7.74 -3.74
CA MET A 121 16.07 -6.40 -3.18
C MET A 121 15.17 -5.56 -4.08
N TYR A 122 15.31 -5.63 -5.41
CA TYR A 122 14.45 -4.92 -6.37
C TYR A 122 12.98 -5.38 -6.35
N ASN A 123 12.70 -6.52 -5.73
CA ASN A 123 11.37 -7.12 -5.65
C ASN A 123 10.83 -7.09 -4.21
N ASP A 124 11.46 -6.35 -3.29
CA ASP A 124 10.97 -6.26 -1.93
C ASP A 124 9.72 -5.37 -1.89
N GLU A 125 8.55 -6.02 -1.97
CA GLU A 125 7.22 -5.40 -1.95
C GLU A 125 6.91 -4.77 -0.57
N GLU A 126 7.76 -5.00 0.44
CA GLU A 126 7.61 -4.45 1.80
C GLU A 126 7.98 -2.96 1.91
N GLU A 127 8.68 -2.39 0.92
CA GLU A 127 9.13 -0.98 0.95
C GLU A 127 8.16 0.00 0.25
N ASP A 128 7.13 -0.51 -0.45
CA ASP A 128 6.19 0.31 -1.22
C ASP A 128 4.74 -0.10 -0.92
N ILE A 129 3.96 0.83 -0.34
CA ILE A 129 2.55 0.59 0.00
C ILE A 129 1.71 0.19 -1.22
N PHE A 130 2.06 0.67 -2.42
CA PHE A 130 1.34 0.30 -3.65
C PHE A 130 1.67 -1.11 -4.12
N ALA A 131 2.92 -1.55 -3.93
CA ALA A 131 3.30 -2.95 -4.14
C ALA A 131 2.57 -3.85 -3.13
N TYR A 132 2.51 -3.45 -1.86
CA TYR A 132 1.76 -4.17 -0.84
C TYR A 132 0.27 -4.29 -1.17
N ILE A 133 -0.36 -3.21 -1.65
CA ILE A 133 -1.75 -3.24 -2.12
C ILE A 133 -1.93 -4.28 -3.24
N LYS A 134 -1.01 -4.31 -4.21
CA LYS A 134 -1.03 -5.31 -5.27
C LYS A 134 -0.90 -6.72 -4.71
N TYR A 135 0.06 -6.95 -3.85
CA TYR A 135 0.31 -8.24 -3.20
C TYR A 135 -0.94 -8.77 -2.47
N VAL A 136 -1.55 -7.95 -1.61
CA VAL A 136 -2.74 -8.40 -0.85
C VAL A 136 -3.97 -8.58 -1.72
N SER A 137 -4.07 -7.88 -2.86
CA SER A 137 -5.15 -8.08 -3.83
C SER A 137 -5.07 -9.43 -4.55
N GLU A 138 -3.88 -9.98 -4.74
CA GLU A 138 -3.68 -11.25 -5.45
C GLU A 138 -3.72 -12.45 -4.49
N GLU A 139 -3.12 -12.31 -3.31
CA GLU A 139 -2.97 -13.41 -2.35
C GLU A 139 -4.16 -13.54 -1.38
N GLY A 140 -5.05 -12.54 -1.31
CA GLY A 140 -6.23 -12.57 -0.44
C GLY A 140 -5.89 -12.73 1.05
N LEU A 141 -4.76 -12.17 1.50
CA LEU A 141 -4.16 -12.41 2.82
C LEU A 141 -4.88 -11.64 3.94
N GLU A 142 -6.15 -11.95 4.17
CA GLU A 142 -6.94 -11.44 5.29
C GLU A 142 -6.25 -11.67 6.65
N ASN A 143 -5.44 -12.72 6.77
CA ASN A 143 -4.75 -13.09 8.00
C ASN A 143 -3.69 -12.06 8.43
N ASN A 144 -3.01 -11.39 7.48
CA ASN A 144 -1.94 -10.43 7.80
C ASN A 144 -2.48 -9.12 8.40
N LEU A 145 -3.76 -8.81 8.17
CA LEU A 145 -4.41 -7.58 8.64
C LEU A 145 -5.41 -7.81 9.80
N ARG A 146 -5.78 -9.07 10.07
CA ARG A 146 -6.60 -9.45 11.23
C ARG A 146 -5.81 -9.45 12.55
N GLU A 147 -4.50 -9.67 12.49
CA GLU A 147 -3.60 -9.78 13.65
C GLU A 147 -2.71 -8.55 13.89
N SER A 148 -2.70 -7.57 12.97
CA SER A 148 -1.73 -6.46 12.92
C SER A 148 -1.92 -5.36 13.95
#